data_AF-A0A1I8PRR9-F1
#
_entry.id   AF-A0A1I8PRR9-F1
#
_cell.length_a   1.000
_cell.length_b   1.000
_cell.length_c   1.000
_cell.angle_alpha   90.00
_cell.angle_beta   90.00
_cell.angle_gamma   90.00
#
_symmetry.space_group_name_H-M   'P 1'
#
loop_
_entity.id
_entity.type
_entity.pdbx_description
1 polymer ?
#
loop_
_entity_poly.entity_id
_entity_poly.type
_entity_poly.pdbx_seq_one_letter_code
_entity_poly.pdbx_strand_id
1 'polypeptide(L)'
;MNSYEDLEKIYRPSATIIIAAKDPVKEYGYDYRILLAKRTMRTAYAPDHFVFPGGVHDANADDDIKWLEYFEEFGIYADDLNKLCLEHLPNRPQPLMTNKTHVSRDISLRLTAVREAFEEVGLLLCLSREQYRREHKGCATNYQKFNRFHWQEKVHNDPYEFLNLCKFLDVVPDIWSLHEWSIWRSPPASLKKYDTILYIVALEQKPQLLLEPTEVEEELWISPKRALHLFKERHIWLPPLQFYELSRLSNILSWSKLRDFAKHRAAFGSTLLMLAYYRCYDSLVGTLPNDDFYPKSPEDHKETIVLSESLSSFESKAKNIHRLIYNDMYDISIVCNIPPIDNHLSPTQKFENSKL
;
A
#
# COMPACT_ATOMS: atom_id res chain seq x y z
N MET A 1 9.68 18.17 -20.46
CA MET A 1 10.27 17.25 -19.48
C MET A 1 10.40 18.02 -18.18
N ASN A 2 9.58 17.70 -17.18
CA ASN A 2 9.74 18.26 -15.84
C ASN A 2 11.02 17.69 -15.22
N SER A 3 11.76 18.48 -14.45
CA SER A 3 12.89 17.95 -13.69
C SER A 3 12.39 16.97 -12.60
N TYR A 4 13.26 16.11 -12.08
CA TYR A 4 12.90 15.23 -10.97
C TYR A 4 12.38 16.01 -9.75
N GLU A 5 12.96 17.18 -9.46
CA GLU A 5 12.51 18.09 -8.40
C GLU A 5 11.11 18.68 -8.66
N ASP A 6 10.73 18.88 -9.93
CA ASP A 6 9.40 19.36 -10.29
C ASP A 6 8.33 18.27 -10.16
N LEU A 7 8.69 17.00 -10.38
CA LEU A 7 7.77 15.87 -10.21
C LEU A 7 7.43 15.62 -8.75
N GLU A 8 8.36 15.82 -7.83
CA GLU A 8 8.14 15.67 -6.38
C GLU A 8 7.28 16.79 -5.79
N LYS A 9 7.38 18.00 -6.35
CA LYS A 9 6.44 19.10 -6.04
C LYS A 9 5.02 18.77 -6.50
N ILE A 10 4.86 17.88 -7.48
CA ILE A 10 3.56 17.49 -8.04
C ILE A 10 3.00 16.26 -7.32
N TYR A 11 3.82 15.23 -7.07
CA TYR A 11 3.42 13.98 -6.44
C TYR A 11 4.03 13.88 -5.04
N ARG A 12 3.18 13.98 -4.02
CA ARG A 12 3.63 13.88 -2.63
C ARG A 12 3.94 12.42 -2.27
N PRO A 13 5.10 12.12 -1.64
CA PRO A 13 5.38 10.78 -1.17
C PRO A 13 4.38 10.37 -0.09
N SER A 14 3.91 9.13 -0.16
CA SER A 14 3.01 8.56 0.84
C SER A 14 3.29 7.07 1.03
N ALA A 15 2.87 6.53 2.17
CA ALA A 15 3.03 5.11 2.47
C ALA A 15 1.74 4.51 3.01
N THR A 16 1.50 3.26 2.65
CA THR A 16 0.30 2.52 3.01
C THR A 16 0.68 1.12 3.49
N ILE A 17 -0.06 0.57 4.44
CA ILE A 17 0.19 -0.75 4.99
C ILE A 17 -0.99 -1.69 4.81
N ILE A 18 -0.76 -2.80 4.10
CA ILE A 18 -1.67 -3.94 4.00
C ILE A 18 -1.41 -4.82 5.22
N ILE A 19 -2.37 -4.88 6.15
CA ILE A 19 -2.24 -5.70 7.36
C ILE A 19 -2.97 -7.03 7.16
N ALA A 20 -2.22 -8.13 7.13
CA ALA A 20 -2.74 -9.48 6.99
C ALA A 20 -2.66 -10.24 8.32
N ALA A 21 -3.78 -10.36 9.03
CA ALA A 21 -3.86 -11.09 10.28
C ALA A 21 -4.33 -12.53 10.06
N LYS A 22 -3.61 -13.50 10.62
CA LYS A 22 -4.00 -14.90 10.62
C LYS A 22 -5.35 -15.06 11.33
N ASP A 23 -6.21 -15.86 10.73
CA ASP A 23 -7.56 -16.15 11.23
C ASP A 23 -7.71 -17.68 11.34
N PRO A 24 -8.03 -18.22 12.53
CA PRO A 24 -8.26 -19.65 12.68
C PRO A 24 -9.48 -20.14 11.88
N VAL A 25 -10.42 -19.25 11.55
CA VAL A 25 -11.62 -19.57 10.78
C VAL A 25 -11.33 -19.33 9.29
N LYS A 26 -11.43 -20.39 8.50
CA LYS A 26 -11.30 -20.28 7.04
C LYS A 26 -12.57 -19.72 6.42
N GLU A 27 -12.42 -18.69 5.59
CA GLU A 27 -13.49 -18.12 4.75
C GLU A 27 -13.00 -18.12 3.30
N TYR A 28 -13.77 -18.65 2.34
CA TYR A 28 -13.32 -18.84 0.94
C TYR A 28 -11.96 -19.56 0.80
N GLY A 29 -11.59 -20.38 1.79
CA GLY A 29 -10.30 -21.07 1.86
C GLY A 29 -9.16 -20.25 2.48
N TYR A 30 -9.34 -18.96 2.74
CA TYR A 30 -8.35 -18.08 3.35
C TYR A 30 -8.26 -18.29 4.87
N ASP A 31 -7.05 -18.53 5.39
CA ASP A 31 -6.74 -18.59 6.83
C ASP A 31 -6.19 -17.26 7.37
N TYR A 32 -6.55 -16.16 6.72
CA TYR A 32 -6.25 -14.79 7.14
C TYR A 32 -7.32 -13.80 6.71
N ARG A 33 -7.25 -12.60 7.28
CA ARG A 33 -8.06 -11.43 6.93
C ARG A 33 -7.16 -10.23 6.67
N ILE A 34 -7.56 -9.40 5.73
CA ILE A 34 -6.96 -8.09 5.46
C ILE A 34 -7.77 -7.02 6.17
N LEU A 35 -7.09 -6.07 6.79
CA LEU A 35 -7.73 -4.86 7.32
C LEU A 35 -8.03 -3.87 6.19
N LEU A 36 -9.27 -3.46 6.08
CA LEU A 36 -9.71 -2.26 5.39
C LEU A 36 -10.28 -1.28 6.42
N ALA A 37 -9.95 0.00 6.28
CA ALA A 37 -10.51 1.09 7.06
C ALA A 37 -11.43 1.92 6.17
N LYS A 38 -12.66 2.17 6.62
CA LYS A 38 -13.57 3.09 5.96
C LYS A 38 -13.23 4.51 6.38
N ARG A 39 -12.86 5.35 5.42
CA ARG A 39 -12.50 6.74 5.70
C ARG A 39 -13.74 7.59 5.97
N THR A 40 -13.65 8.53 6.91
CA THR A 40 -14.74 9.50 7.11
C THR A 40 -14.92 10.41 5.89
N MET A 41 -16.11 11.01 5.77
CA MET A 41 -16.42 12.01 4.74
C MET A 41 -15.54 13.27 4.79
N ARG A 42 -14.84 13.51 5.92
CA ARG A 42 -13.98 14.68 6.11
C ARG A 42 -12.56 14.47 5.59
N THR A 43 -12.22 13.25 5.21
CA THR A 43 -10.87 12.92 4.77
C THR A 43 -10.53 13.50 3.39
N ALA A 44 -9.24 13.73 3.20
CA ALA A 44 -8.70 14.40 2.02
C ALA A 44 -8.80 13.59 0.71
N TYR A 45 -8.87 12.26 0.79
CA TYR A 45 -8.85 11.32 -0.33
C TYR A 45 -9.82 10.17 -0.01
N ALA A 46 -10.55 9.70 -1.03
CA ALA A 46 -11.47 8.56 -0.95
C ALA A 46 -12.46 8.61 0.24
N PRO A 47 -13.27 9.67 0.39
CA PRO A 47 -14.28 9.76 1.44
C PRO A 47 -15.33 8.65 1.31
N ASP A 48 -15.75 8.06 2.43
CA ASP A 48 -16.76 6.97 2.49
C ASP A 48 -16.32 5.67 1.79
N HIS A 49 -15.03 5.54 1.50
CA HIS A 49 -14.45 4.39 0.80
C HIS A 49 -13.58 3.54 1.73
N PHE A 50 -13.49 2.25 1.41
CA PHE A 50 -12.60 1.33 2.11
C PHE A 50 -11.20 1.36 1.50
N VAL A 51 -10.21 1.63 2.34
CA VAL A 51 -8.79 1.67 1.96
C VAL A 51 -7.92 0.91 2.95
N PHE A 52 -6.67 0.66 2.59
CA PHE A 52 -5.66 0.24 3.55
C PHE A 52 -5.20 1.46 4.36
N PRO A 53 -4.83 1.30 5.65
CA PRO A 53 -4.32 2.40 6.45
C PRO A 53 -3.05 3.02 5.86
N GLY A 54 -2.92 4.34 5.96
CA GLY A 54 -1.76 5.05 5.46
C GLY A 54 -2.00 6.50 5.08
N GLY A 55 -0.91 7.23 4.88
CA GLY A 55 -0.94 8.65 4.62
C GLY A 55 0.38 9.21 4.13
N VAL A 56 0.50 10.53 4.23
CA VAL A 56 1.56 11.30 3.58
C VAL A 56 2.84 11.22 4.40
N HIS A 57 3.98 11.09 3.73
CA HIS A 57 5.28 11.18 4.38
C HIS A 57 5.49 12.59 4.95
N ASP A 58 5.90 12.67 6.22
CA ASP A 58 6.26 13.93 6.87
C ASP A 58 7.78 14.04 6.98
N ALA A 59 8.39 14.97 6.24
CA ALA A 59 9.84 15.13 6.22
C ALA A 59 10.44 15.64 7.54
N ASN A 60 9.64 16.28 8.42
CA ASN A 60 10.12 16.75 9.71
C ASN A 60 10.05 15.64 10.78
N ALA A 61 9.28 14.58 10.55
CA ALA A 61 9.14 13.46 11.48
C ALA A 61 9.78 12.17 10.96
N ASP A 62 9.44 11.73 9.75
CA ASP A 62 9.81 10.43 9.19
C ASP A 62 11.24 10.43 8.60
N ASP A 63 11.75 11.60 8.17
CA ASP A 63 13.12 11.79 7.66
C ASP A 63 14.10 12.38 8.71
N ASP A 64 13.66 12.60 9.96
CA ASP A 64 14.49 13.24 11.00
C ASP A 64 15.69 12.37 11.40
N ILE A 65 16.88 12.98 11.48
CA ILE A 65 18.15 12.33 11.83
C ILE A 65 18.10 11.63 13.20
N LYS A 66 17.25 12.09 14.12
CA LYS A 66 17.10 11.52 15.46
C LYS A 66 16.52 10.10 15.46
N TRP A 67 15.93 9.65 14.35
CA TRP A 67 15.65 8.24 14.17
C TRP A 67 16.93 7.40 14.10
N LEU A 68 17.95 7.86 13.38
CA LEU A 68 19.23 7.15 13.29
C LEU A 68 19.94 7.13 14.65
N GLU A 69 19.93 8.26 15.36
CA GLU A 69 20.46 8.35 16.74
C GLU A 69 19.74 7.36 17.67
N TYR A 70 18.41 7.31 17.62
CA TYR A 70 17.64 6.40 18.47
C TYR A 70 17.83 4.93 18.09
N PHE A 71 17.93 4.60 16.80
CA PHE A 71 18.28 3.25 16.36
C PHE A 71 19.65 2.83 16.92
N GLU A 72 20.65 3.70 16.85
CA GLU A 72 21.99 3.42 17.38
C GLU A 72 21.97 3.21 18.91
N GLU A 73 21.26 4.07 19.67
CA GLU A 73 21.00 3.87 21.11
C GLU A 73 20.27 2.55 21.41
N PHE A 74 19.47 2.07 20.45
CA PHE A 74 18.78 0.78 20.55
C PHE A 74 19.69 -0.42 20.28
N GLY A 75 20.89 -0.19 19.73
CA GLY A 75 21.84 -1.21 19.28
C GLY A 75 21.60 -1.67 17.84
N ILE A 76 21.00 -0.80 17.01
CA ILE A 76 20.70 -1.02 15.59
C ILE A 76 21.61 -0.10 14.79
N TYR A 77 22.49 -0.69 14.00
CA TYR A 77 23.53 0.05 13.29
C TYR A 77 23.25 0.15 11.80
N ALA A 78 24.09 0.89 11.08
CA ALA A 78 23.94 1.12 9.64
C ALA A 78 23.75 -0.18 8.83
N ASP A 79 24.49 -1.25 9.16
CA ASP A 79 24.37 -2.54 8.46
C ASP A 79 23.00 -3.20 8.61
N ASP A 80 22.29 -2.94 9.71
CA ASP A 80 20.94 -3.47 9.93
C ASP A 80 19.88 -2.70 9.13
N LEU A 81 20.06 -1.39 9.01
CA LEU A 81 19.21 -0.52 8.22
C LEU A 81 19.45 -0.70 6.72
N ASN A 82 20.72 -0.88 6.31
CA ASN A 82 21.12 -1.10 4.91
C ASN A 82 20.50 -2.35 4.30
N LYS A 83 20.10 -3.35 5.11
CA LYS A 83 19.35 -4.54 4.65
C LYS A 83 17.97 -4.19 4.06
N LEU A 84 17.41 -3.03 4.41
CA LEU A 84 16.12 -2.54 3.92
C LEU A 84 16.27 -1.66 2.67
N CYS A 85 17.48 -1.19 2.37
CA CYS A 85 17.74 -0.25 1.30
C CYS A 85 17.90 -0.96 -0.06
N LEU A 86 17.04 -0.60 -1.01
CA LEU A 86 16.98 -1.21 -2.34
C LEU A 86 17.44 -0.25 -3.45
N GLU A 87 18.19 0.80 -3.10
CA GLU A 87 18.69 1.84 -4.02
C GLU A 87 19.49 1.29 -5.22
N HIS A 88 20.07 0.09 -5.08
CA HIS A 88 20.86 -0.56 -6.12
C HIS A 88 20.02 -1.21 -7.24
N LEU A 89 18.71 -1.37 -7.05
CA LEU A 89 17.85 -2.01 -8.04
C LEU A 89 17.48 -1.04 -9.18
N PRO A 90 17.41 -1.51 -10.44
CA PRO A 90 17.19 -0.63 -11.60
C PRO A 90 15.73 -0.17 -11.77
N ASN A 91 14.78 -0.85 -11.13
CA ASN A 91 13.34 -0.60 -11.24
C ASN A 91 12.80 0.33 -10.14
N ARG A 92 13.68 1.04 -9.41
CA ARG A 92 13.32 1.94 -8.32
C ARG A 92 12.80 3.27 -8.88
N PRO A 93 11.56 3.69 -8.57
CA PRO A 93 11.00 4.89 -9.17
C PRO A 93 11.63 6.15 -8.61
N GLN A 94 11.98 7.04 -9.54
CA GLN A 94 12.55 8.36 -9.25
C GLN A 94 11.49 9.46 -9.45
N PRO A 95 11.49 10.52 -8.61
CA PRO A 95 12.40 10.75 -7.49
C PRO A 95 12.03 9.99 -6.21
N LEU A 96 10.80 9.42 -6.13
CA LEU A 96 10.22 8.86 -4.90
C LEU A 96 11.24 8.12 -4.04
N MET A 97 11.82 7.02 -4.56
CA MET A 97 12.69 6.13 -3.78
C MET A 97 14.16 6.58 -3.73
N THR A 98 14.52 7.65 -4.43
CA THR A 98 15.92 8.12 -4.54
C THR A 98 16.18 9.45 -3.86
N ASN A 99 15.14 10.23 -3.56
CA ASN A 99 15.32 11.45 -2.81
C ASN A 99 15.49 11.14 -1.32
N LYS A 100 16.71 11.36 -0.83
CA LYS A 100 17.09 11.21 0.57
C LYS A 100 17.71 12.50 1.08
N THR A 101 17.32 12.88 2.30
CA THR A 101 17.97 13.95 3.06
C THR A 101 18.98 13.33 4.02
N HIS A 102 18.48 12.79 5.15
CA HIS A 102 19.28 12.17 6.21
C HIS A 102 19.05 10.66 6.27
N VAL A 103 17.80 10.24 6.14
CA VAL A 103 17.35 8.86 6.20
C VAL A 103 17.08 8.36 4.77
N SER A 104 17.45 7.11 4.47
CA SER A 104 17.08 6.52 3.16
C SER A 104 15.55 6.44 3.05
N ARG A 105 15.01 6.67 1.85
CA ARG A 105 13.57 6.64 1.62
C ARG A 105 12.94 5.28 1.94
N ASP A 106 13.72 4.19 1.78
CA ASP A 106 13.31 2.85 2.18
C ASP A 106 13.00 2.75 3.68
N ILE A 107 13.67 3.54 4.51
CA ILE A 107 13.48 3.55 5.96
C ILE A 107 12.35 4.53 6.29
N SER A 108 12.41 5.76 5.77
CA SER A 108 11.44 6.78 6.16
C SER A 108 10.03 6.49 5.71
N LEU A 109 9.81 5.90 4.52
CA LEU A 109 8.46 5.48 4.14
C LEU A 109 7.95 4.29 4.98
N ARG A 110 8.84 3.45 5.54
CA ARG A 110 8.42 2.42 6.50
C ARG A 110 8.00 3.06 7.82
N LEU A 111 8.73 4.08 8.28
CA LEU A 111 8.36 4.90 9.43
C LEU A 111 7.00 5.59 9.20
N THR A 112 6.79 6.21 8.04
CA THR A 112 5.48 6.76 7.63
C THR A 112 4.39 5.70 7.75
N ALA A 113 4.59 4.50 7.17
CA ALA A 113 3.55 3.46 7.16
C ALA A 113 3.15 2.98 8.56
N VAL A 114 4.11 2.81 9.49
CA VAL A 114 3.82 2.38 10.87
C VAL A 114 3.30 3.52 11.74
N ARG A 115 3.73 4.77 11.49
CA ARG A 115 3.19 5.96 12.14
C ARG A 115 1.72 6.14 11.77
N GLU A 116 1.40 6.15 10.48
CA GLU A 116 0.02 6.30 9.98
C GLU A 116 -0.90 5.16 10.46
N ALA A 117 -0.39 3.92 10.54
CA ALA A 117 -1.15 2.82 11.14
C ALA A 117 -1.45 3.03 12.63
N PHE A 118 -0.57 3.72 13.35
CA PHE A 118 -0.82 4.11 14.73
C PHE A 118 -1.79 5.29 14.82
N GLU A 119 -1.64 6.31 13.97
CA GLU A 119 -2.54 7.46 13.90
C GLU A 119 -3.96 7.04 13.58
N GLU A 120 -4.20 6.32 12.47
CA GLU A 120 -5.56 6.01 12.00
C GLU A 120 -6.25 4.91 12.81
N VAL A 121 -5.52 3.86 13.22
CA VAL A 121 -6.11 2.64 13.81
C VAL A 121 -5.44 2.18 15.11
N GLY A 122 -4.56 2.99 15.70
CA GLY A 122 -3.97 2.73 17.02
C GLY A 122 -3.10 1.48 17.09
N LEU A 123 -2.61 1.02 15.93
CA LEU A 123 -1.79 -0.19 15.82
C LEU A 123 -0.30 0.17 15.88
N LEU A 124 0.30 -0.01 17.05
CA LEU A 124 1.74 0.15 17.23
C LEU A 124 2.48 -1.15 16.87
N LEU A 125 3.11 -1.18 15.69
CA LEU A 125 4.01 -2.25 15.26
C LEU A 125 5.44 -1.97 15.72
N CYS A 126 5.91 -2.73 16.70
CA CYS A 126 7.20 -2.45 17.33
C CYS A 126 7.88 -3.70 17.90
N LEU A 127 9.17 -3.55 18.18
CA LEU A 127 10.05 -4.55 18.76
C LEU A 127 10.69 -3.98 20.04
N SER A 128 10.68 -4.79 21.11
CA SER A 128 11.59 -4.58 22.23
C SER A 128 13.03 -4.95 21.84
N ARG A 129 14.01 -4.55 22.66
CA ARG A 129 15.42 -4.94 22.49
C ARG A 129 15.62 -6.45 22.43
N GLU A 130 14.84 -7.18 23.21
CA GLU A 130 14.88 -8.64 23.22
C GLU A 130 14.29 -9.23 21.93
N GLN A 131 13.17 -8.69 21.45
CA GLN A 131 12.53 -9.16 20.22
C GLN A 131 13.39 -8.89 18.99
N TYR A 132 14.01 -7.71 18.90
CA TYR A 132 14.90 -7.37 17.78
C TYR A 132 16.10 -8.31 17.66
N ARG A 133 16.69 -8.73 18.79
CA ARG A 133 17.83 -9.67 18.82
C ARG A 133 17.47 -11.10 18.45
N ARG A 134 16.18 -11.45 18.43
CA ARG A 134 15.72 -12.79 18.03
C ARG A 134 15.58 -12.87 16.52
N GLU A 135 15.53 -14.09 16.00
CA GLU A 135 15.32 -14.33 14.58
C GLU A 135 13.93 -13.82 14.14
N HIS A 136 13.91 -13.00 13.08
CA HIS A 136 12.69 -12.44 12.51
C HIS A 136 11.94 -13.49 11.68
N LYS A 137 10.76 -13.89 12.17
CA LYS A 137 9.87 -14.87 11.51
C LYS A 137 9.15 -14.33 10.27
N GLY A 138 9.43 -13.09 9.86
CA GLY A 138 8.76 -12.41 8.73
C GLY A 138 7.34 -11.94 9.06
N CYS A 139 6.98 -11.88 10.34
CA CYS A 139 5.69 -11.35 10.81
C CYS A 139 5.95 -10.36 11.94
N ALA A 140 5.16 -9.29 11.98
CA ALA A 140 5.35 -8.24 12.96
C ALA A 140 4.73 -8.59 14.31
N THR A 141 5.27 -7.95 15.35
CA THR A 141 4.61 -7.90 16.65
C THR A 141 3.95 -6.54 16.86
N ASN A 142 2.85 -6.54 17.62
CA ASN A 142 2.19 -5.31 18.04
C ASN A 142 2.18 -5.21 19.57
N TYR A 143 2.26 -3.98 20.08
CA TYR A 143 2.17 -3.69 21.51
C TYR A 143 0.93 -2.87 21.81
N GLN A 144 0.16 -3.26 22.83
CA GLN A 144 -1.11 -2.61 23.18
C GLN A 144 -1.23 -2.21 24.66
N LYS A 145 -0.26 -2.57 25.51
CA LYS A 145 -0.33 -2.38 26.97
C LYS A 145 0.20 -1.01 27.40
N PHE A 146 -0.42 0.05 26.93
CA PHE A 146 -0.12 1.45 27.30
C PHE A 146 -1.35 2.34 27.03
N ASN A 147 -1.27 3.62 27.41
CA ASN A 147 -2.35 4.58 27.15
C ASN A 147 -2.40 4.96 25.65
N ARG A 148 -3.00 4.08 24.83
CA ARG A 148 -3.10 4.26 23.38
C ARG A 148 -3.89 5.52 22.98
N PHE A 149 -4.97 5.83 23.68
CA PHE A 149 -5.76 7.04 23.42
C PHE A 149 -4.91 8.31 23.52
N HIS A 150 -4.19 8.48 24.64
CA HIS A 150 -3.35 9.66 24.84
C HIS A 150 -2.27 9.78 23.77
N TRP A 151 -1.57 8.68 23.48
CA TRP A 151 -0.47 8.71 22.53
C TRP A 151 -0.94 8.84 21.08
N GLN A 152 -2.05 8.21 20.71
CA GLN A 152 -2.63 8.37 19.37
C GLN A 152 -3.04 9.82 19.13
N GLU A 153 -3.69 10.46 20.11
CA GLU A 153 -4.03 11.89 20.02
C GLU A 153 -2.76 12.76 19.87
N LYS A 154 -1.69 12.48 20.63
CA LYS A 154 -0.43 13.22 20.49
C LYS A 154 0.20 13.06 19.10
N VAL A 155 0.28 11.82 18.59
CA VAL A 155 0.91 11.53 17.30
C VAL A 155 0.07 12.07 16.13
N HIS A 156 -1.26 11.95 16.20
CA HIS A 156 -2.17 12.53 15.20
C HIS A 156 -2.02 14.06 15.10
N ASN A 157 -1.80 14.75 16.23
CA ASN A 157 -1.59 16.20 16.24
C ASN A 157 -0.17 16.63 15.86
N ASP A 158 0.83 15.79 16.13
CA ASP A 158 2.24 16.03 15.81
C ASP A 158 2.94 14.70 15.47
N PRO A 159 3.18 14.42 14.17
CA PRO A 159 3.85 13.20 13.71
C PRO A 159 5.18 12.91 14.42
N TYR A 160 5.88 13.95 14.88
CA TYR A 160 7.15 13.81 15.60
C TYR A 160 7.00 13.08 16.94
N GLU A 161 5.82 13.13 17.56
CA GLU A 161 5.52 12.42 18.80
C GLU A 161 5.59 10.90 18.65
N PHE A 162 5.61 10.36 17.43
CA PHE A 162 5.79 8.93 17.20
C PHE A 162 7.19 8.44 17.65
N LEU A 163 8.23 9.25 17.43
CA LEU A 163 9.57 8.98 17.96
C LEU A 163 9.57 9.03 19.50
N ASN A 164 8.89 10.02 20.08
CA ASN A 164 8.79 10.15 21.53
C ASN A 164 8.01 9.00 22.17
N LEU A 165 6.98 8.48 21.50
CA LEU A 165 6.26 7.28 21.89
C LEU A 165 7.19 6.07 21.93
N CYS A 166 7.98 5.86 20.88
CA CYS A 166 8.95 4.77 20.80
C CYS A 166 9.97 4.84 21.94
N LYS A 167 10.54 6.03 22.17
CA LYS A 167 11.45 6.31 23.29
C LYS A 167 10.81 6.05 24.65
N PHE A 168 9.58 6.51 24.86
CA PHE A 168 8.84 6.34 26.12
C PHE A 168 8.60 4.87 26.46
N LEU A 169 8.32 4.04 25.46
CA LEU A 169 8.07 2.61 25.63
C LEU A 169 9.35 1.75 25.59
N ASP A 170 10.52 2.34 25.31
CA ASP A 170 11.78 1.63 25.00
C ASP A 170 11.58 0.53 23.94
N VAL A 171 10.97 0.91 22.81
CA VAL A 171 10.74 0.05 21.64
C VAL A 171 11.15 0.75 20.37
N VAL A 172 11.46 -0.02 19.32
CA VAL A 172 11.66 0.51 17.96
C VAL A 172 10.53 0.07 17.04
N PRO A 173 10.16 0.87 16.02
CA PRO A 173 9.18 0.44 15.04
C PRO A 173 9.67 -0.81 14.28
N ASP A 174 8.77 -1.77 14.04
CA ASP A 174 9.08 -3.05 13.39
C ASP A 174 9.16 -2.90 11.85
N ILE A 175 10.11 -2.09 11.37
CA ILE A 175 10.26 -1.78 9.95
C ILE A 175 10.79 -2.98 9.13
N TRP A 176 11.41 -3.98 9.77
CA TRP A 176 11.92 -5.18 9.11
C TRP A 176 10.83 -6.20 8.74
N SER A 177 9.68 -6.13 9.42
CA SER A 177 8.51 -6.97 9.11
C SER A 177 7.59 -6.37 8.06
N LEU A 178 7.86 -5.14 7.61
CA LEU A 178 7.20 -4.52 6.45
C LEU A 178 7.89 -4.97 5.17
N HIS A 179 7.15 -5.60 4.27
CA HIS A 179 7.67 -6.07 2.99
C HIS A 179 7.11 -5.22 1.86
N GLU A 180 7.97 -4.70 0.98
CA GLU A 180 7.55 -3.89 -0.16
C GLU A 180 6.66 -4.70 -1.11
N TRP A 181 5.44 -4.23 -1.28
CA TRP A 181 4.41 -4.90 -2.07
C TRP A 181 4.27 -4.28 -3.46
N SER A 182 4.00 -2.98 -3.54
CA SER A 182 3.81 -2.28 -4.83
C SER A 182 4.03 -0.79 -4.67
N ILE A 183 4.28 -0.06 -5.76
CA ILE A 183 4.30 1.40 -5.75
C ILE A 183 3.30 1.91 -6.80
N TRP A 184 2.47 2.87 -6.40
CA TRP A 184 1.43 3.46 -7.24
C TRP A 184 1.58 4.97 -7.33
N ARG A 185 1.33 5.53 -8.51
CA ARG A 185 1.18 6.96 -8.74
C ARG A 185 -0.27 7.30 -9.04
N SER A 186 -0.75 8.37 -8.41
CA SER A 186 -2.07 8.93 -8.72
C SER A 186 -2.15 9.34 -10.19
N PRO A 187 -3.28 9.12 -10.89
CA PRO A 187 -3.42 9.57 -12.28
C PRO A 187 -3.19 11.08 -12.42
N PRO A 188 -2.64 11.58 -13.55
CA PRO A 188 -2.30 13.00 -13.70
C PRO A 188 -3.48 13.97 -13.64
N ALA A 189 -4.69 13.47 -13.84
CA ALA A 189 -5.95 14.22 -13.69
C ALA A 189 -6.40 14.41 -12.23
N SER A 190 -5.77 13.71 -11.27
CA SER A 190 -6.19 13.74 -9.86
C SER A 190 -5.94 15.11 -9.24
N LEU A 191 -6.92 15.60 -8.45
CA LEU A 191 -6.79 16.87 -7.71
C LEU A 191 -5.66 16.82 -6.68
N LYS A 192 -5.54 15.69 -5.98
CA LYS A 192 -4.43 15.38 -5.06
C LYS A 192 -3.64 14.24 -5.66
N LYS A 193 -2.33 14.39 -5.63
CA LYS A 193 -1.39 13.53 -6.34
C LYS A 193 -0.36 12.99 -5.37
N TYR A 194 -0.26 11.68 -5.37
CA TYR A 194 0.63 10.93 -4.50
C TYR A 194 1.39 9.89 -5.28
N ASP A 195 2.62 9.67 -4.83
CA ASP A 195 3.40 8.47 -5.09
C ASP A 195 3.38 7.64 -3.81
N THR A 196 2.63 6.54 -3.85
CA THR A 196 2.30 5.72 -2.69
C THR A 196 3.04 4.39 -2.77
N ILE A 197 3.94 4.14 -1.81
CA ILE A 197 4.46 2.80 -1.57
C ILE A 197 3.49 2.01 -0.69
N LEU A 198 3.26 0.76 -1.05
CA LEU A 198 2.50 -0.18 -0.24
C LEU A 198 3.46 -1.17 0.37
N TYR A 199 3.36 -1.31 1.68
CA TYR A 199 3.96 -2.40 2.43
C TYR A 199 2.90 -3.40 2.81
N ILE A 200 3.29 -4.66 2.92
CA ILE A 200 2.46 -5.70 3.54
C ILE A 200 3.13 -6.18 4.83
N VAL A 201 2.31 -6.41 5.85
CA VAL A 201 2.75 -6.96 7.13
C VAL A 201 1.84 -8.11 7.54
N ALA A 202 2.46 -9.20 7.99
CA ALA A 202 1.75 -10.36 8.51
C ALA A 202 1.68 -10.31 10.04
N LEU A 203 0.50 -10.55 10.62
CA LEU A 203 0.28 -10.67 12.06
C LEU A 203 -0.25 -12.08 12.40
N GLU A 204 0.30 -12.71 13.43
CA GLU A 204 -0.13 -14.06 13.85
C GLU A 204 -1.54 -14.09 14.46
N GLN A 205 -2.10 -12.92 14.80
CA GLN A 205 -3.43 -12.78 15.36
C GLN A 205 -4.01 -11.41 14.99
N LYS A 206 -5.35 -11.33 14.89
CA LYS A 206 -6.06 -10.06 14.73
C LYS A 206 -5.81 -9.17 15.97
N PRO A 207 -5.27 -7.94 15.83
CA PRO A 207 -5.14 -7.00 16.93
C PRO A 207 -6.49 -6.35 17.27
N GLN A 208 -6.59 -5.74 18.45
CA GLN A 208 -7.68 -4.83 18.77
C GLN A 208 -7.27 -3.43 18.30
N LEU A 209 -8.03 -2.84 17.38
CA LEU A 209 -7.76 -1.49 16.89
C LEU A 209 -8.33 -0.43 17.82
N LEU A 210 -7.79 0.77 17.70
CA LEU A 210 -8.33 2.00 18.27
C LEU A 210 -8.46 3.00 17.13
N LEU A 211 -9.69 3.18 16.64
CA LEU A 211 -9.95 4.02 15.47
C LEU A 211 -9.90 5.50 15.87
N GLU A 212 -9.19 6.30 15.08
CA GLU A 212 -9.23 7.76 15.20
C GLU A 212 -10.51 8.27 14.51
N PRO A 213 -11.47 8.84 15.26
CA PRO A 213 -12.82 9.10 14.75
C PRO A 213 -12.92 10.23 13.72
N THR A 214 -11.90 11.08 13.55
CA THR A 214 -11.88 12.08 12.49
C THR A 214 -11.41 11.51 11.15
N GLU A 215 -10.64 10.42 11.17
CA GLU A 215 -10.06 9.79 9.99
C GLU A 215 -10.76 8.49 9.57
N VAL A 216 -11.11 7.64 10.54
CA VAL A 216 -11.66 6.30 10.31
C VAL A 216 -13.04 6.15 10.96
N GLU A 217 -14.03 5.80 10.14
CA GLU A 217 -15.40 5.57 10.57
C GLU A 217 -15.59 4.14 11.10
N GLU A 218 -15.06 3.15 10.38
CA GLU A 218 -15.16 1.74 10.76
C GLU A 218 -14.01 0.89 10.23
N GLU A 219 -13.74 -0.24 10.91
CA GLU A 219 -12.82 -1.29 10.47
C GLU A 219 -13.56 -2.43 9.77
N LEU A 220 -12.93 -3.06 8.79
CA LEU A 220 -13.41 -4.28 8.14
C LEU A 220 -12.27 -5.27 8.00
N TRP A 221 -12.37 -6.39 8.70
CA TRP A 221 -11.46 -7.53 8.56
C TRP A 221 -12.07 -8.59 7.66
N ILE A 222 -11.51 -8.77 6.47
CA ILE A 222 -12.17 -9.51 5.39
C ILE A 222 -11.17 -10.30 4.55
N SER A 223 -11.59 -11.43 3.98
CA SER A 223 -10.76 -12.13 2.99
C SER A 223 -10.67 -11.31 1.69
N PRO A 224 -9.54 -11.36 0.94
CA PRO A 224 -9.39 -10.56 -0.27
C PRO A 224 -10.52 -10.78 -1.29
N LYS A 225 -10.92 -12.04 -1.49
CA LYS A 225 -12.00 -12.40 -2.40
C LYS A 225 -13.36 -11.88 -1.94
N ARG A 226 -13.66 -11.91 -0.63
CA ARG A 226 -14.94 -11.40 -0.13
C ARG A 226 -15.02 -9.87 -0.26
N ALA A 227 -13.92 -9.14 -0.09
CA ALA A 227 -13.89 -7.69 -0.32
C ALA A 227 -14.24 -7.34 -1.78
N LEU A 228 -13.67 -8.07 -2.74
CA LEU A 228 -13.98 -7.91 -4.17
C LEU A 228 -15.44 -8.26 -4.50
N HIS A 229 -16.02 -9.26 -3.83
CA HIS A 229 -17.44 -9.57 -3.96
C HIS A 229 -18.33 -8.46 -3.40
N LEU A 230 -18.05 -7.95 -2.19
CA LEU A 230 -18.80 -6.83 -1.61
C LEU A 230 -18.76 -5.57 -2.50
N PHE A 231 -17.63 -5.33 -3.17
CA PHE A 231 -17.52 -4.27 -4.16
C PHE A 231 -18.49 -4.48 -5.33
N LYS A 232 -18.50 -5.67 -5.94
CA LYS A 232 -19.42 -6.00 -7.04
C LYS A 232 -20.90 -6.00 -6.62
N GLU A 233 -21.18 -6.40 -5.39
CA GLU A 233 -22.51 -6.35 -4.76
C GLU A 233 -22.94 -4.93 -4.37
N ARG A 234 -22.09 -3.92 -4.60
CA ARG A 234 -22.31 -2.50 -4.26
C ARG A 234 -22.48 -2.25 -2.75
N HIS A 235 -21.94 -3.14 -1.91
CA HIS A 235 -21.96 -3.00 -0.46
C HIS A 235 -20.80 -2.14 0.06
N ILE A 236 -19.67 -2.14 -0.62
CA ILE A 236 -18.53 -1.28 -0.33
C ILE A 236 -18.01 -0.66 -1.62
N TRP A 237 -17.32 0.47 -1.52
CA TRP A 237 -16.56 1.02 -2.65
C TRP A 237 -15.05 0.89 -2.40
N LEU A 238 -14.33 0.48 -3.43
CA LEU A 238 -12.88 0.29 -3.44
C LEU A 238 -12.30 1.18 -4.54
N PRO A 239 -11.31 2.05 -4.22
CA PRO A 239 -10.59 2.74 -5.27
C PRO A 239 -9.81 1.74 -6.16
N PRO A 240 -9.46 2.14 -7.40
CA PRO A 240 -8.83 1.22 -8.38
C PRO A 240 -7.58 0.49 -7.87
N LEU A 241 -6.73 1.19 -7.09
CA LEU A 241 -5.54 0.62 -6.47
C LEU A 241 -5.91 -0.50 -5.49
N GLN A 242 -6.88 -0.26 -4.60
CA GLN A 242 -7.34 -1.23 -3.62
C GLN A 242 -7.95 -2.45 -4.30
N PHE A 243 -8.80 -2.23 -5.32
CA PHE A 243 -9.39 -3.31 -6.10
C PHE A 243 -8.31 -4.17 -6.76
N TYR A 244 -7.33 -3.54 -7.39
CA TYR A 244 -6.25 -4.24 -8.08
C TYR A 244 -5.37 -5.03 -7.09
N GLU A 245 -4.96 -4.44 -5.97
CA GLU A 245 -4.12 -5.15 -4.99
C GLU A 245 -4.87 -6.27 -4.26
N LEU A 246 -6.16 -6.10 -3.95
CA LEU A 246 -7.00 -7.19 -3.45
C LEU A 246 -7.11 -8.34 -4.46
N SER A 247 -7.14 -8.04 -5.76
CA SER A 247 -7.14 -9.08 -6.81
C SER A 247 -5.80 -9.83 -6.93
N ARG A 248 -4.68 -9.22 -6.53
CA ARG A 248 -3.39 -9.90 -6.42
C ARG A 248 -3.38 -10.79 -5.18
N LEU A 249 -3.78 -10.25 -4.04
CA LEU A 249 -3.87 -10.95 -2.76
C LEU A 249 -4.81 -12.17 -2.83
N SER A 250 -5.84 -12.15 -3.67
CA SER A 250 -6.74 -13.30 -3.82
C SER A 250 -6.07 -14.58 -4.37
N ASN A 251 -4.85 -14.50 -4.92
CA ASN A 251 -4.12 -15.67 -5.41
C ASN A 251 -3.44 -16.51 -4.32
N ILE A 252 -3.30 -16.01 -3.09
CA ILE A 252 -2.64 -16.74 -2.01
C ILE A 252 -3.65 -16.98 -0.88
N LEU A 253 -4.06 -18.21 -0.65
CA LEU A 253 -5.05 -18.52 0.40
C LEU A 253 -4.45 -18.68 1.79
N SER A 254 -3.16 -19.01 1.88
CA SER A 254 -2.51 -19.31 3.16
C SER A 254 -1.68 -18.13 3.66
N TRP A 255 -1.89 -17.75 4.91
CA TRP A 255 -1.21 -16.70 5.63
C TRP A 255 0.30 -16.89 5.64
N SER A 256 0.79 -18.10 5.89
CA SER A 256 2.23 -18.37 5.91
C SER A 256 2.81 -18.25 4.51
N LYS A 257 2.11 -18.72 3.48
CA LYS A 257 2.53 -18.55 2.09
C LYS A 257 2.53 -17.08 1.67
N LEU A 258 1.56 -16.28 2.13
CA LEU A 258 1.49 -14.85 1.85
C LEU A 258 2.67 -14.12 2.49
N ARG A 259 2.93 -14.41 3.76
CA ARG A 259 4.08 -13.91 4.51
C ARG A 259 5.40 -14.24 3.81
N ASP A 260 5.62 -15.51 3.48
CA ASP A 260 6.86 -15.99 2.89
C ASP A 260 7.04 -15.43 1.46
N PHE A 261 5.96 -15.35 0.69
CA PHE A 261 5.95 -14.72 -0.62
C PHE A 261 6.32 -13.24 -0.53
N ALA A 262 5.67 -12.47 0.35
CA ALA A 262 5.93 -11.05 0.51
C ALA A 262 7.39 -10.78 0.93
N LYS A 263 7.89 -11.54 1.91
CA LYS A 263 9.28 -11.45 2.36
C LYS A 263 10.28 -11.72 1.23
N HIS A 264 10.04 -12.76 0.43
CA HIS A 264 10.91 -13.09 -0.70
C HIS A 264 10.82 -12.06 -1.83
N ARG A 265 9.60 -11.64 -2.18
CA ARG A 265 9.32 -10.74 -3.29
C ARG A 265 9.87 -9.33 -3.05
N ALA A 266 9.91 -8.86 -1.81
CA ALA A 266 10.39 -7.52 -1.47
C ALA A 266 11.82 -7.24 -1.97
N ALA A 267 12.67 -8.26 -2.11
CA ALA A 267 14.04 -8.11 -2.60
C ALA A 267 14.14 -7.71 -4.09
N PHE A 268 13.04 -7.75 -4.85
CA PHE A 268 13.01 -7.42 -6.28
C PHE A 268 12.62 -5.96 -6.57
N GLY A 269 12.31 -5.15 -5.53
CA GLY A 269 11.83 -3.77 -5.71
C GLY A 269 10.48 -3.70 -6.43
N SER A 270 10.03 -2.50 -6.79
CA SER A 270 8.72 -2.33 -7.44
C SER A 270 8.75 -1.23 -8.50
N THR A 271 8.30 -1.61 -9.69
CA THR A 271 7.96 -0.71 -10.78
C THR A 271 6.76 0.14 -10.38
N LEU A 272 6.82 1.44 -10.69
CA LEU A 272 5.72 2.37 -10.45
C LEU A 272 4.53 2.07 -11.36
N LEU A 273 3.38 1.79 -10.76
CA LEU A 273 2.11 1.59 -11.46
C LEU A 273 1.33 2.91 -11.53
N MET A 274 0.91 3.31 -12.72
CA MET A 274 0.01 4.46 -12.92
C MET A 274 -1.00 4.11 -13.99
N LEU A 275 -2.27 4.49 -13.81
CA LEU A 275 -3.30 4.27 -14.82
C LEU A 275 -3.25 5.39 -15.86
N ALA A 276 -3.19 5.00 -17.14
CA ALA A 276 -3.47 5.88 -18.27
C ALA A 276 -4.85 5.54 -18.86
N TYR A 277 -5.74 6.54 -18.92
CA TYR A 277 -7.16 6.32 -19.23
C TYR A 277 -7.50 6.55 -20.70
N TYR A 278 -8.27 5.63 -21.25
CA TYR A 278 -8.89 5.65 -22.57
C TYR A 278 -10.40 5.51 -22.44
N ARG A 279 -11.16 6.38 -23.12
CA ARG A 279 -12.63 6.31 -23.19
C ARG A 279 -13.03 5.70 -24.53
N CYS A 280 -13.53 4.46 -24.49
CA CYS A 280 -14.30 3.90 -25.61
C CYS A 280 -15.75 4.40 -25.51
N TYR A 281 -16.57 4.20 -26.55
CA TYR A 281 -17.98 4.65 -26.47
C TYR A 281 -18.82 3.86 -25.46
N ASP A 282 -18.40 2.65 -25.09
CA ASP A 282 -19.12 1.71 -24.21
C ASP A 282 -18.44 1.47 -22.85
N SER A 283 -17.22 1.99 -22.64
CA SER A 283 -16.42 1.68 -21.44
C SER A 283 -15.31 2.70 -21.16
N LEU A 284 -14.82 2.74 -19.91
CA LEU A 284 -13.53 3.35 -19.56
C LEU A 284 -12.50 2.24 -19.45
N VAL A 285 -11.29 2.50 -19.93
CA VAL A 285 -10.17 1.57 -19.87
C VAL A 285 -8.97 2.27 -19.23
N GLY A 286 -8.43 1.71 -18.15
CA GLY A 286 -7.19 2.16 -17.53
C GLY A 286 -6.06 1.20 -17.87
N THR A 287 -5.18 1.59 -18.79
CA THR A 287 -3.97 0.82 -19.14
C THR A 287 -2.88 0.99 -18.08
N LEU A 288 -2.10 -0.06 -17.85
CA LEU A 288 -0.96 -0.11 -16.93
C LEU A 288 0.35 -0.43 -17.70
N PRO A 289 1.53 -0.31 -17.05
CA PRO A 289 2.81 -0.64 -17.69
C PRO A 289 2.81 -2.01 -18.37
N ASN A 290 3.53 -2.08 -19.50
CA ASN A 290 3.64 -3.22 -20.42
C ASN A 290 2.37 -3.57 -21.22
N ASP A 291 1.33 -2.74 -21.16
CA ASP A 291 0.26 -2.75 -22.17
C ASP A 291 0.72 -2.11 -23.48
N ASP A 292 0.31 -2.65 -24.63
CA ASP A 292 0.68 -2.10 -25.95
C ASP A 292 0.21 -0.66 -26.17
N PHE A 293 -0.83 -0.24 -25.46
CA PHE A 293 -1.36 1.12 -25.50
C PHE A 293 -0.97 1.95 -24.28
N TYR A 294 -0.10 1.46 -23.39
CA TYR A 294 0.42 2.30 -22.31
C TYR A 294 1.28 3.44 -22.89
N PRO A 295 1.00 4.71 -22.60
CA PRO A 295 1.79 5.82 -23.12
C PRO A 295 3.24 5.77 -22.65
N LYS A 296 4.17 6.26 -23.48
CA LYS A 296 5.59 6.38 -23.10
C LYS A 296 5.83 7.40 -21.98
N SER A 297 5.01 8.45 -21.93
CA SER A 297 5.07 9.54 -20.95
C SER A 297 3.69 9.70 -20.30
N PRO A 298 3.23 8.72 -19.52
CA PRO A 298 1.87 8.66 -19.01
C PRO A 298 1.53 9.86 -18.10
N GLU A 299 2.52 10.51 -17.48
CA GLU A 299 2.38 11.71 -16.66
C GLU A 299 1.93 12.96 -17.42
N ASP A 300 2.16 13.01 -18.73
CA ASP A 300 1.76 14.13 -19.60
C ASP A 300 0.27 14.05 -19.99
N HIS A 301 -0.35 12.87 -19.83
CA HIS A 301 -1.74 12.63 -20.19
C HIS A 301 -2.69 13.00 -19.04
N LYS A 302 -2.96 14.31 -18.92
CA LYS A 302 -3.86 14.88 -17.91
C LYS A 302 -5.35 14.67 -18.18
N GLU A 303 -5.71 14.30 -19.40
CA GLU A 303 -7.09 14.05 -19.81
C GLU A 303 -7.24 12.60 -20.30
N THR A 304 -8.48 12.10 -20.24
CA THR A 304 -8.80 10.79 -20.79
C THR A 304 -8.72 10.84 -22.31
N ILE A 305 -8.02 9.89 -22.92
CA ILE A 305 -7.91 9.80 -24.38
C ILE A 305 -9.22 9.22 -24.93
N VAL A 306 -9.98 10.02 -25.67
CA VAL A 306 -11.27 9.59 -26.24
C VAL A 306 -11.05 8.86 -27.56
N LEU A 307 -11.61 7.66 -27.69
CA LEU A 307 -11.54 6.81 -28.87
C LEU A 307 -12.91 6.70 -29.54
N SER A 308 -12.92 6.75 -30.87
CA SER A 308 -14.14 6.57 -31.69
C SER A 308 -14.42 5.09 -32.01
N GLU A 309 -14.26 4.20 -31.01
CA GLU A 309 -14.41 2.75 -31.18
C GLU A 309 -14.93 2.06 -29.90
N SER A 310 -15.31 0.78 -30.02
CA SER A 310 -15.75 -0.06 -28.91
C SER A 310 -14.58 -0.63 -28.13
N LEU A 311 -14.84 -1.10 -26.91
CA LEU A 311 -13.89 -1.91 -26.15
C LEU A 311 -13.35 -3.07 -26.98
N SER A 312 -14.25 -3.84 -27.61
CA SER A 312 -13.87 -5.03 -28.38
C SER A 312 -12.95 -4.70 -29.57
N SER A 313 -13.23 -3.59 -30.28
CA SER A 313 -12.36 -3.10 -31.35
C SER A 313 -11.00 -2.67 -30.79
N PHE A 314 -11.00 -1.94 -29.68
CA PHE A 314 -9.77 -1.45 -29.05
C PHE A 314 -8.88 -2.59 -28.54
N GLU A 315 -9.46 -3.60 -27.91
CA GLU A 315 -8.76 -4.79 -27.43
C GLU A 315 -8.19 -5.63 -28.57
N SER A 316 -8.90 -5.76 -29.70
CA SER A 316 -8.44 -6.55 -30.85
C SER A 316 -7.13 -6.07 -31.47
N LYS A 317 -6.75 -4.81 -31.19
CA LYS A 317 -5.51 -4.19 -31.67
C LYS A 317 -4.31 -4.43 -30.76
N ALA A 318 -4.53 -4.93 -29.54
CA ALA A 318 -3.48 -5.19 -28.56
C ALA A 318 -3.08 -6.66 -28.54
N LYS A 319 -1.78 -6.92 -28.43
CA LYS A 319 -1.20 -8.24 -28.15
C LYS A 319 -0.86 -8.38 -26.68
N ASN A 320 -0.23 -7.35 -26.10
CA ASN A 320 0.07 -7.28 -24.67
C ASN A 320 -0.98 -6.41 -23.97
N ILE A 321 -1.67 -7.00 -23.00
CA ILE A 321 -2.80 -6.41 -22.29
C ILE A 321 -2.50 -6.41 -20.80
N HIS A 322 -2.63 -5.25 -20.17
CA HIS A 322 -2.59 -5.05 -18.73
C HIS A 322 -3.49 -3.85 -18.38
N ARG A 323 -4.78 -4.12 -18.11
CA ARG A 323 -5.81 -3.08 -18.03
C ARG A 323 -6.84 -3.33 -16.93
N LEU A 324 -7.38 -2.24 -16.40
CA LEU A 324 -8.67 -2.21 -15.72
C LEU A 324 -9.74 -1.76 -16.72
N ILE A 325 -10.84 -2.49 -16.79
CA ILE A 325 -12.01 -2.18 -17.63
C ILE A 325 -13.15 -1.82 -16.68
N TYR A 326 -13.73 -0.64 -16.86
CA TYR A 326 -14.82 -0.14 -16.04
C TYR A 326 -16.10 -0.13 -16.89
N ASN A 327 -17.04 -1.01 -16.52
CA ASN A 327 -18.39 -1.00 -17.06
C ASN A 327 -19.27 -0.01 -16.30
N ASP A 328 -19.10 0.08 -14.97
CA ASP A 328 -19.62 1.15 -14.12
C ASP A 328 -18.72 1.38 -12.89
N MET A 329 -19.15 2.22 -11.95
CA MET A 329 -18.38 2.58 -10.74
C MET A 329 -18.12 1.40 -9.76
N TYR A 330 -18.87 0.30 -9.88
CA TYR A 330 -18.78 -0.91 -9.06
C TYR A 330 -18.55 -2.18 -9.90
N ASP A 331 -18.48 -2.06 -11.22
CA ASP A 331 -18.16 -3.17 -12.12
C ASP A 331 -16.84 -2.91 -12.83
N ILE A 332 -15.77 -3.41 -12.20
CA ILE A 332 -14.41 -3.37 -12.69
C ILE A 332 -13.96 -4.80 -12.99
N SER A 333 -13.34 -4.98 -14.15
CA SER A 333 -12.65 -6.20 -14.54
C SER A 333 -11.17 -5.92 -14.80
N ILE A 334 -10.30 -6.89 -14.51
CA ILE A 334 -8.88 -6.79 -14.83
C ILE A 334 -8.59 -7.78 -15.94
N VAL A 335 -7.94 -7.31 -17.00
CA VAL A 335 -7.46 -8.15 -18.11
C VAL A 335 -5.94 -8.02 -18.17
N CYS A 336 -5.25 -9.14 -18.02
CA CYS A 336 -3.80 -9.18 -17.96
C CYS A 336 -3.27 -10.47 -18.61
N ASN A 337 -2.59 -10.36 -19.74
CA ASN A 337 -2.00 -11.51 -20.44
C ASN A 337 -0.47 -11.47 -20.48
N ILE A 338 0.14 -10.51 -19.81
CA ILE A 338 1.59 -10.36 -19.69
C ILE A 338 2.13 -11.13 -18.47
N PRO A 339 3.42 -11.51 -18.47
CA PRO A 339 4.07 -11.99 -17.25
C PRO A 339 4.01 -10.95 -16.13
N PRO A 340 3.95 -11.38 -14.86
CA PRO A 340 3.99 -10.45 -13.74
C PRO A 340 5.26 -9.59 -13.74
N ILE A 341 5.09 -8.31 -13.43
CA ILE A 341 6.19 -7.36 -13.26
C ILE A 341 6.86 -7.61 -11.89
N ASP A 342 8.18 -7.53 -11.82
CA ASP A 342 8.98 -7.64 -10.58
C ASP A 342 8.73 -8.93 -9.76
N ASN A 343 8.57 -10.07 -10.44
CA ASN A 343 8.24 -11.37 -9.82
C ASN A 343 6.99 -11.32 -8.91
N HIS A 344 6.08 -10.39 -9.17
CA HIS A 344 4.85 -10.26 -8.40
C HIS A 344 3.80 -11.32 -8.80
N LEU A 345 2.68 -11.37 -8.10
CA LEU A 345 1.46 -12.06 -8.51
C LEU A 345 0.76 -11.31 -9.65
N SER A 346 0.24 -12.07 -10.63
CA SER A 346 -0.76 -11.54 -11.57
C SER A 346 -2.08 -11.24 -10.85
N PRO A 347 -2.79 -10.15 -11.19
CA PRO A 347 -4.13 -9.90 -10.67
C PRO A 347 -5.10 -11.00 -11.13
N THR A 348 -6.05 -11.37 -10.26
CA THR A 348 -7.11 -12.32 -10.60
C THR A 348 -8.06 -11.69 -11.62
N GLN A 349 -8.28 -12.36 -12.75
CA GLN A 349 -9.12 -11.84 -13.85
C GLN A 349 -10.57 -12.33 -13.78
N LYS A 350 -10.82 -13.44 -13.08
CA LYS A 350 -12.15 -14.05 -12.95
C LYS A 350 -12.67 -13.89 -11.53
N PHE A 351 -13.58 -12.95 -11.34
CA PHE A 351 -14.39 -12.85 -10.14
C PHE A 351 -15.71 -13.57 -10.40
N GLU A 352 -15.64 -14.90 -10.58
CA GLU A 352 -16.85 -15.71 -10.73
C GLU A 352 -17.64 -15.66 -9.42
N ASN A 353 -18.94 -15.39 -9.54
CA ASN A 353 -19.92 -15.64 -8.48
C ASN A 353 -19.92 -17.15 -8.22
N SER A 354 -19.02 -17.64 -7.38
CA SER A 354 -19.17 -18.95 -6.79
C SER A 354 -20.45 -18.89 -5.97
N LYS A 355 -21.56 -19.37 -6.55
CA LYS A 355 -22.77 -19.70 -5.79
C LYS A 355 -22.31 -20.55 -4.61
N LEU A 356 -22.65 -20.06 -3.42
CA LEU A 356 -22.48 -20.73 -2.13
C LEU A 356 -23.02 -22.16 -2.18
#